data_AF-A0A5C7M4C9-F1
#
_entry.id   AF-A0A5C7M4C9-F1
#
_cell.length_a   1.000
_cell.length_b   1.000
_cell.length_c   1.000
_cell.angle_alpha   90.00
_cell.angle_beta   90.00
_cell.angle_gamma   90.00
#
_symmetry.space_group_name_H-M   'P 1'
#
loop_
_entity.id
_entity.type
_entity.pdbx_description
1 polymer ?
#
loop_
_entity_poly.entity_id
_entity_poly.type
_entity_poly.pdbx_seq_one_letter_code
_entity_poly.pdbx_strand_id
1 'polypeptide(L)'
;MDHLIRGVSYIWWELDPQFHDLRPYVFQLQAGNTGNANATDWVPVGSLATDTFFATDDTQREGNYGKTLMTHYRVIMTTGSGFEYVSQPVHTYGQMWKRDWLLAREIVRKEQLRHRFVSVDGFLLKRMRFGARCDVCLDQLTNNIMNSKCPICNGTGFKVGYHPPVPLKADMNPEAVTELMRGTEPPGPTAIVENFMRVTGFPAIAMNDVWVDGASDQRWAIGQVANMAELRHVPLITTAKITLIPFTDAVYSIPVDGSSDPDTTLPGSGDGDTCIDHDYGGENNLIVKDGCGNPVVGATILAFTKADYDGGLRDAAHAVASSTSTAGGRWTYKICLCCGKDYVLTFHKPGVVTQAAYPLRIPCAGAQSSDSSAGSVLSSFSSSADMGPQ
;
A
#
# COMPACT_ATOMS: atom_id res chain seq x y z
N MET A 1 19.24 -4.67 -13.77
CA MET A 1 19.42 -3.31 -13.25
C MET A 1 20.86 -3.18 -12.81
N ASP A 2 21.52 -2.09 -13.18
CA ASP A 2 22.87 -1.73 -12.76
C ASP A 2 22.78 -0.48 -11.90
N HIS A 3 22.86 -0.66 -10.58
CA HIS A 3 22.86 0.44 -9.62
C HIS A 3 24.28 0.94 -9.37
N LEU A 4 24.49 2.25 -9.48
CA LEU A 4 25.74 2.88 -9.10
C LEU A 4 25.48 3.91 -7.99
N ILE A 5 26.24 3.84 -6.88
CA ILE A 5 26.05 4.71 -5.70
C ILE A 5 26.38 6.18 -6.00
N ARG A 6 27.40 6.42 -6.84
CA ARG A 6 27.84 7.76 -7.26
C ARG A 6 27.67 7.99 -8.77
N GLY A 7 27.07 7.03 -9.47
CA GLY A 7 26.92 7.05 -10.92
C GLY A 7 25.47 6.96 -11.34
N VAL A 8 25.23 7.08 -12.63
CA VAL A 8 23.90 6.88 -13.20
C VAL A 8 23.50 5.43 -13.04
N SER A 9 22.32 5.19 -12.47
CA SER A 9 21.74 3.86 -12.41
C SER A 9 21.06 3.53 -13.73
N TYR A 10 21.37 2.37 -14.31
CA TYR A 10 20.75 1.89 -15.54
C TYR A 10 19.70 0.84 -15.21
N ILE A 11 18.45 1.13 -15.57
CA ILE A 11 17.33 0.22 -15.39
C ILE A 11 16.90 -0.24 -16.77
N TRP A 12 16.77 -1.55 -16.96
CA TRP A 12 16.23 -2.14 -18.18
C TRP A 12 15.14 -3.13 -17.83
N TRP A 13 14.24 -3.34 -18.77
CA TRP A 13 13.13 -4.27 -18.67
C TRP A 13 12.95 -5.03 -19.98
N GLU A 14 12.27 -6.16 -19.90
CA GLU A 14 11.88 -6.97 -21.05
C GLU A 14 10.38 -7.24 -20.92
N LEU A 15 9.66 -7.13 -22.04
CA LEU A 15 8.26 -7.53 -22.11
C LEU A 15 8.18 -9.05 -22.34
N ASP A 16 7.15 -9.68 -21.80
CA ASP A 16 6.85 -11.07 -22.15
C ASP A 16 6.69 -11.17 -23.68
N PRO A 17 7.38 -12.10 -24.39
CA PRO A 17 7.21 -12.27 -25.82
C PRO A 17 5.76 -12.52 -26.27
N GLN A 18 4.91 -13.00 -25.37
CA GLN A 18 3.48 -13.22 -25.61
C GLN A 18 2.62 -11.97 -25.35
N PHE A 19 3.22 -10.86 -24.89
CA PHE A 19 2.51 -9.63 -24.62
C PHE A 19 2.16 -8.89 -25.92
N HIS A 20 0.86 -8.71 -26.15
CA HIS A 20 0.32 -8.02 -27.31
C HIS A 20 -0.78 -7.03 -26.88
N ASP A 21 -0.53 -5.74 -27.09
CA ASP A 21 -1.51 -4.67 -26.92
C ASP A 21 -1.23 -3.56 -27.97
N LEU A 22 -2.12 -2.57 -28.05
CA LEU A 22 -2.00 -1.45 -28.98
C LEU A 22 -0.79 -0.58 -28.60
N ARG A 23 0.03 -0.28 -29.60
CA ARG A 23 1.14 0.67 -29.52
C ARG A 23 0.61 2.11 -29.62
N PRO A 24 1.35 3.14 -29.14
CA PRO A 24 2.70 3.09 -28.56
C PRO A 24 2.72 2.54 -27.13
N TYR A 25 3.84 1.94 -26.72
CA TYR A 25 4.08 1.59 -25.33
C TYR A 25 4.86 2.72 -24.66
N VAL A 26 4.23 3.39 -23.70
CA VAL A 26 4.84 4.49 -22.95
C VAL A 26 5.22 3.99 -21.56
N PHE A 27 6.48 4.12 -21.19
CA PHE A 27 7.01 3.64 -19.92
C PHE A 27 7.35 4.80 -18.99
N GLN A 28 6.91 4.71 -17.73
CA GLN A 28 7.33 5.58 -16.63
C GLN A 28 8.13 4.75 -15.63
N LEU A 29 9.41 5.08 -15.48
CA LEU A 29 10.22 4.54 -14.38
C LEU A 29 9.76 5.19 -13.07
N GLN A 30 9.63 4.39 -12.02
CA GLN A 30 9.34 4.88 -10.67
C GLN A 30 10.35 4.27 -9.68
N ALA A 31 10.69 5.05 -8.67
CA ALA A 31 11.53 4.62 -7.56
C ALA A 31 10.80 4.81 -6.24
N GLY A 32 11.04 3.89 -5.31
CA GLY A 32 10.51 3.92 -3.95
C GLY A 32 11.47 3.18 -3.02
N ASN A 33 11.42 3.43 -1.71
CA ASN A 33 12.33 2.77 -0.76
C ASN A 33 11.69 1.55 -0.07
N THR A 34 10.38 1.38 -0.20
CA THR A 34 9.62 0.35 0.51
C THR A 34 9.62 -0.99 -0.23
N GLY A 35 9.75 -0.96 -1.56
CA GLY A 35 9.79 -2.14 -2.41
C GLY A 35 8.47 -2.90 -2.52
N ASN A 36 7.39 -2.43 -1.90
CA ASN A 36 6.06 -3.02 -2.04
C ASN A 36 5.30 -2.33 -3.21
N ALA A 37 4.67 -3.13 -4.07
CA ALA A 37 3.92 -2.61 -5.23
C ALA A 37 2.77 -1.67 -4.81
N ASN A 38 2.15 -1.88 -3.65
CA ASN A 38 1.05 -1.04 -3.16
C ASN A 38 1.50 0.07 -2.19
N ALA A 39 2.81 0.27 -2.06
CA ALA A 39 3.30 1.33 -1.18
C ALA A 39 2.99 2.72 -1.77
N THR A 40 2.90 3.73 -0.92
CA THR A 40 2.49 5.10 -1.28
C THR A 40 3.66 5.99 -1.64
N ASP A 41 4.86 5.43 -1.70
CA ASP A 41 6.11 6.16 -1.71
C ASP A 41 6.82 6.17 -3.07
N TRP A 42 6.13 5.65 -4.10
CA TRP A 42 6.63 5.62 -5.46
C TRP A 42 6.62 7.02 -6.07
N VAL A 43 7.79 7.45 -6.54
CA VAL A 43 7.98 8.73 -7.20
C VAL A 43 8.41 8.48 -8.65
N PRO A 44 7.84 9.18 -9.64
CA PRO A 44 8.30 9.10 -11.02
C PRO A 44 9.76 9.55 -11.16
N VAL A 45 10.51 8.83 -11.98
CA VAL A 45 11.92 9.06 -12.26
C VAL A 45 12.10 9.31 -13.75
N GLY A 46 12.71 10.45 -14.08
CA GLY A 46 12.94 10.84 -15.46
C GLY A 46 11.66 11.11 -16.25
N SER A 47 11.84 11.33 -17.55
CA SER A 47 10.75 11.52 -18.51
C SER A 47 10.13 10.18 -18.94
N LEU A 48 8.88 10.23 -19.39
CA LEU A 48 8.23 9.12 -20.07
C LEU A 48 9.08 8.65 -21.26
N ALA A 49 9.32 7.34 -21.34
CA ALA A 49 10.08 6.72 -22.40
C ALA A 49 9.14 5.96 -23.33
N THR A 50 9.16 6.23 -24.63
CA THR A 50 8.23 5.59 -25.59
C THR A 50 8.94 4.52 -26.41
N ASP A 51 8.37 3.32 -26.44
CA ASP A 51 8.88 2.15 -27.15
C ASP A 51 10.37 1.85 -26.84
N THR A 52 10.80 2.10 -25.60
CA THR A 52 12.15 1.79 -25.12
C THR A 52 12.14 0.61 -24.14
N PHE A 53 13.33 0.06 -23.88
CA PHE A 53 13.54 -1.05 -22.95
C PHE A 53 14.47 -0.67 -21.78
N PHE A 54 14.84 0.61 -21.68
CA PHE A 54 15.71 1.10 -20.62
C PHE A 54 15.39 2.56 -20.26
N ALA A 55 15.73 2.91 -19.02
CA ALA A 55 15.75 4.26 -18.50
C ALA A 55 16.93 4.43 -17.55
N THR A 56 17.36 5.67 -17.38
CA THR A 56 18.44 6.04 -16.48
C THR A 56 17.91 6.84 -15.32
N ASP A 57 18.44 6.59 -14.14
CA ASP A 57 18.24 7.45 -12.97
C ASP A 57 19.57 8.08 -12.59
N ASP A 58 19.65 9.40 -12.77
CA ASP A 58 20.77 10.25 -12.40
C ASP A 58 20.66 10.80 -10.97
N THR A 59 19.50 10.60 -10.34
CA THR A 59 19.26 11.09 -8.98
C THR A 59 19.91 10.17 -7.97
N GLN A 60 20.76 10.73 -7.11
CA GLN A 60 21.33 9.99 -5.99
C GLN A 60 20.26 9.78 -4.90
N ARG A 61 19.58 8.63 -4.94
CA ARG A 61 18.47 8.32 -4.00
C ARG A 61 18.90 7.81 -2.63
N GLU A 62 20.11 7.28 -2.52
CA GLU A 62 20.65 6.70 -1.27
C GLU A 62 21.25 7.78 -0.34
N GLY A 63 20.45 8.83 -0.05
CA GLY A 63 20.83 10.09 0.58
C GLY A 63 21.88 10.00 1.72
N ASN A 64 22.94 10.79 1.57
CA ASN A 64 24.01 11.19 2.49
C ASN A 64 24.86 10.15 3.22
N TYR A 65 24.42 8.91 3.46
CA TYR A 65 25.21 7.97 4.27
C TYR A 65 25.52 6.62 3.62
N GLY A 66 24.89 6.24 2.49
CA GLY A 66 25.29 5.10 1.66
C GLY A 66 25.42 3.73 2.36
N LYS A 67 24.94 3.60 3.60
CA LYS A 67 25.13 2.41 4.45
C LYS A 67 24.06 1.34 4.21
N THR A 68 22.90 1.72 3.70
CA THR A 68 21.78 0.81 3.46
C THR A 68 21.19 1.12 2.09
N LEU A 69 21.31 0.19 1.16
CA LEU A 69 20.59 0.24 -0.10
C LEU A 69 19.13 -0.09 0.20
N MET A 70 18.23 0.87 0.02
CA MET A 70 16.79 0.69 0.23
C MET A 70 16.00 0.99 -1.04
N THR A 71 16.63 1.57 -2.06
CA THR A 71 15.95 1.93 -3.30
C THR A 71 15.45 0.67 -4.02
N HIS A 72 14.22 0.76 -4.50
CA HIS A 72 13.59 -0.19 -5.39
C HIS A 72 13.09 0.57 -6.62
N TYR A 73 13.09 -0.10 -7.76
CA TYR A 73 12.57 0.42 -9.01
C TYR A 73 11.40 -0.42 -9.49
N ARG A 74 10.44 0.23 -10.12
CA ARG A 74 9.40 -0.42 -10.90
C ARG A 74 9.13 0.37 -12.17
N VAL A 75 8.53 -0.26 -13.15
CA VAL A 75 8.16 0.36 -14.41
C VAL A 75 6.64 0.28 -14.55
N ILE A 76 6.03 1.41 -14.87
CA ILE A 76 4.64 1.47 -15.31
C ILE A 76 4.65 1.60 -16.83
N MET A 77 3.90 0.74 -17.51
CA MET A 77 3.70 0.81 -18.96
C MET A 77 2.26 1.21 -19.23
N THR A 78 2.07 2.28 -19.98
CA THR A 78 0.79 2.73 -20.53
C THR A 78 0.76 2.36 -22.01
N THR A 79 -0.25 1.61 -22.44
CA THR A 79 -0.42 1.19 -23.83
C THR A 79 -1.31 2.18 -24.60
N GLY A 80 -1.31 2.09 -25.94
CA GLY A 80 -2.14 2.92 -26.81
C GLY A 80 -3.65 2.68 -26.64
N SER A 81 -4.04 1.54 -26.04
CA SER A 81 -5.41 1.24 -25.61
C SER A 81 -5.79 1.94 -24.29
N GLY A 82 -4.84 2.57 -23.60
CA GLY A 82 -5.04 3.26 -22.33
C GLY A 82 -4.93 2.36 -21.10
N PHE A 83 -4.52 1.09 -21.26
CA PHE A 83 -4.26 0.21 -20.13
C PHE A 83 -2.89 0.49 -19.50
N GLU A 84 -2.84 0.43 -18.18
CA GLU A 84 -1.60 0.56 -17.41
C GLU A 84 -1.22 -0.77 -16.77
N TYR A 85 0.03 -1.18 -17.00
CA TYR A 85 0.64 -2.38 -16.47
C TYR A 85 1.81 -2.00 -15.56
N VAL A 86 1.90 -2.63 -14.38
CA VAL A 86 2.94 -2.32 -13.39
C VAL A 86 3.84 -3.53 -13.20
N SER A 87 5.15 -3.34 -13.33
CA SER A 87 6.13 -4.38 -13.06
C SER A 87 6.21 -4.70 -11.56
N GLN A 88 6.69 -5.90 -11.22
CA GLN A 88 7.11 -6.17 -9.85
C GLN A 88 8.27 -5.24 -9.46
N PRO A 89 8.29 -4.71 -8.23
CA PRO A 89 9.41 -3.95 -7.72
C PRO A 89 10.70 -4.77 -7.71
N VAL A 90 11.81 -4.16 -8.13
CA VAL A 90 13.14 -4.77 -8.10
C VAL A 90 14.04 -3.92 -7.21
N HIS A 91 14.71 -4.56 -6.26
CA HIS A 91 15.69 -3.93 -5.39
C HIS A 91 16.96 -3.56 -6.18
N THR A 92 17.69 -2.54 -5.75
CA THR A 92 19.01 -2.14 -6.28
C THR A 92 20.16 -3.14 -6.07
N TYR A 93 19.91 -4.32 -5.48
CA TYR A 93 20.98 -5.28 -5.21
C TYR A 93 21.45 -5.98 -6.50
N GLY A 94 22.76 -5.89 -6.76
CA GLY A 94 23.58 -6.88 -7.45
C GLY A 94 23.34 -7.13 -8.95
N GLN A 95 24.42 -7.42 -9.67
CA GLN A 95 24.37 -7.94 -11.05
C GLN A 95 24.11 -9.45 -11.03
N MET A 96 22.85 -9.87 -11.14
CA MET A 96 22.53 -11.26 -11.47
C MET A 96 22.60 -11.48 -12.97
N TRP A 97 23.54 -12.31 -13.41
CA TRP A 97 23.51 -12.82 -14.77
C TRP A 97 22.36 -13.82 -14.94
N LYS A 98 21.88 -14.02 -16.17
CA LYS A 98 20.73 -14.90 -16.48
C LYS A 98 20.81 -16.28 -15.82
N ARG A 99 21.99 -16.88 -15.79
CA ARG A 99 22.22 -18.17 -15.13
C ARG A 99 21.97 -18.11 -13.63
N ASP A 100 22.50 -17.09 -12.94
CA ASP A 100 22.33 -16.91 -11.50
C ASP A 100 20.89 -16.56 -11.15
N TRP A 101 20.22 -15.78 -12.01
CA TRP A 101 18.79 -15.50 -11.87
C TRP A 101 17.94 -16.76 -11.95
N LEU A 102 18.24 -17.69 -12.88
CA LEU A 102 17.54 -18.96 -12.95
C LEU A 102 17.74 -19.82 -11.69
N LEU A 103 18.94 -19.80 -11.11
CA LEU A 103 19.23 -20.49 -9.85
C LEU A 103 18.51 -19.83 -8.67
N ALA A 104 18.58 -18.50 -8.56
CA ALA A 104 17.87 -17.72 -7.55
C ALA A 104 16.36 -17.95 -7.61
N ARG A 105 15.78 -17.93 -8.82
CA ARG A 105 14.36 -18.21 -9.04
C ARG A 105 13.99 -19.61 -8.57
N GLU A 106 14.84 -20.61 -8.81
CA GLU A 106 14.59 -21.97 -8.36
C GLU A 106 14.72 -22.11 -6.83
N ILE A 107 15.65 -21.39 -6.20
CA ILE A 107 15.77 -21.32 -4.73
C ILE A 107 14.50 -20.70 -4.13
N VAL A 108 14.07 -19.53 -4.63
CA VAL A 108 12.86 -18.84 -4.15
C VAL A 108 11.62 -19.70 -4.38
N ARG A 109 11.50 -20.35 -5.54
CA ARG A 109 10.38 -21.26 -5.85
C ARG A 109 10.33 -22.44 -4.88
N LYS A 110 11.47 -23.02 -4.51
CA LYS A 110 11.54 -24.10 -3.51
C LYS A 110 11.18 -23.61 -2.11
N GLU A 111 11.61 -22.41 -1.74
CA GLU A 111 11.23 -21.81 -0.45
C GLU A 111 9.73 -21.53 -0.40
N GLN A 112 9.14 -20.97 -1.46
CA GLN A 112 7.69 -20.78 -1.58
C GLN A 112 6.92 -22.10 -1.50
N LEU A 113 7.44 -23.18 -2.10
CA LEU A 113 6.85 -24.51 -2.00
C LEU A 113 6.89 -25.03 -0.56
N ARG A 114 7.98 -24.79 0.17
CA ARG A 114 8.10 -25.13 1.59
C ARG A 114 7.10 -24.33 2.45
N HIS A 115 6.97 -23.03 2.19
CA HIS A 115 6.00 -22.15 2.86
C HIS A 115 4.55 -22.68 2.74
N ARG A 116 4.20 -23.35 1.63
CA ARG A 116 2.86 -23.95 1.50
C ARG A 116 2.51 -24.94 2.62
N PHE A 117 3.49 -25.57 3.25
CA PHE A 117 3.26 -26.62 4.25
C PHE A 117 3.66 -26.23 5.67
N VAL A 118 4.64 -25.33 5.84
CA VAL A 118 5.24 -25.06 7.15
C VAL A 118 4.90 -23.67 7.68
N SER A 119 4.65 -22.69 6.81
CA SER A 119 4.46 -21.30 7.27
C SER A 119 3.03 -20.94 7.61
N VAL A 120 2.91 -19.91 8.43
CA VAL A 120 1.67 -19.24 8.78
C VAL A 120 1.41 -18.10 7.81
N ASP A 121 0.15 -17.95 7.41
CA ASP A 121 -0.31 -16.82 6.62
C ASP A 121 -0.43 -15.58 7.50
N GLY A 122 0.11 -14.47 7.04
CA GLY A 122 0.09 -13.22 7.77
C GLY A 122 0.31 -12.02 6.88
N PHE A 123 0.48 -10.87 7.52
CA PHE A 123 0.64 -9.59 6.85
C PHE A 123 1.85 -8.83 7.39
N LEU A 124 2.59 -8.20 6.50
CA LEU A 124 3.67 -7.28 6.83
C LEU A 124 3.14 -5.85 6.80
N LEU A 125 3.19 -5.20 7.95
CA LEU A 125 3.04 -3.76 8.12
C LEU A 125 4.43 -3.13 8.05
N LYS A 126 4.76 -2.60 6.88
CA LYS A 126 6.01 -1.85 6.71
C LYS A 126 5.92 -0.48 7.35
N ARG A 127 6.86 -0.16 8.21
CA ARG A 127 6.92 1.16 8.85
C ARG A 127 7.33 2.22 7.84
N MET A 128 6.61 3.34 7.80
CA MET A 128 7.00 4.49 7.01
C MET A 128 8.29 5.09 7.57
N ARG A 129 9.26 5.31 6.69
CA ARG A 129 10.57 5.92 7.00
C ARG A 129 10.74 7.31 6.36
N PHE A 130 9.79 7.68 5.51
CA PHE A 130 9.79 8.86 4.66
C PHE A 130 8.33 9.18 4.32
N GLY A 131 8.07 10.43 3.94
CA GLY A 131 6.73 10.96 3.70
C GLY A 131 6.42 12.17 4.59
N ALA A 132 5.15 12.57 4.61
CA ALA A 132 4.67 13.69 5.40
C ALA A 132 4.84 13.41 6.90
N ARG A 133 5.41 14.38 7.62
CA ARG A 133 5.61 14.30 9.07
C ARG A 133 4.29 14.43 9.81
N CYS A 134 4.21 13.82 11.00
CA CYS A 134 3.03 13.96 11.84
C CYS A 134 3.03 15.31 12.57
N ASP A 135 1.95 16.06 12.43
CA ASP A 135 1.83 17.42 12.99
C ASP A 135 1.50 17.41 14.49
N VAL A 136 1.14 16.25 15.06
CA VAL A 136 0.65 16.10 16.44
C VAL A 136 1.67 15.45 17.37
N CYS A 137 2.39 14.43 16.91
CA CYS A 137 3.25 13.59 17.75
C CYS A 137 4.72 14.03 17.79
N LEU A 138 5.10 14.99 16.95
CA LEU A 138 6.47 15.45 16.80
C LEU A 138 6.70 16.78 17.51
N ASP A 139 7.86 16.91 18.15
CA ASP A 139 8.39 18.19 18.58
C ASP A 139 8.82 19.01 17.34
N GLN A 140 8.28 20.21 17.18
CA GLN A 140 8.53 21.08 16.03
C GLN A 140 10.01 21.51 15.90
N LEU A 141 10.76 21.54 17.01
CA LEU A 141 12.15 21.96 17.00
C LEU A 141 13.11 20.80 16.73
N THR A 142 12.86 19.63 17.33
CA THR A 142 13.78 18.48 17.26
C THR A 142 13.34 17.37 16.31
N ASN A 143 12.10 17.40 15.84
CA ASN A 143 11.45 16.31 15.10
C ASN A 143 11.48 14.96 15.84
N ASN A 144 11.65 14.98 17.16
CA ASN A 144 11.56 13.79 17.99
C ASN A 144 10.11 13.44 18.29
N ILE A 145 9.84 12.14 18.41
CA ILE A 145 8.53 11.62 18.73
C ILE A 145 8.28 11.82 20.22
N MET A 146 7.38 12.73 20.57
CA MET A 146 6.98 13.00 21.95
C MET A 146 5.97 11.97 22.46
N ASN A 147 5.14 11.43 21.56
CA ASN A 147 4.13 10.43 21.90
C ASN A 147 4.24 9.20 20.99
N SER A 148 4.79 8.12 21.53
CA SER A 148 4.92 6.83 20.84
C SER A 148 3.57 6.15 20.58
N LYS A 149 2.51 6.54 21.29
CA LYS A 149 1.15 5.98 21.15
C LYS A 149 0.19 6.90 20.39
N CYS A 150 0.72 7.81 19.57
CA CYS A 150 -0.14 8.71 18.80
C CYS A 150 -1.01 7.92 17.80
N PRO A 151 -2.35 8.11 17.80
CA PRO A 151 -3.26 7.36 16.92
C PRO A 151 -3.13 7.72 15.43
N ILE A 152 -2.54 8.88 15.10
CA ILE A 152 -2.37 9.33 13.72
C ILE A 152 -1.10 8.74 13.09
N CYS A 153 -0.01 8.67 13.87
CA CYS A 153 1.31 8.28 13.39
C CYS A 153 1.73 6.87 13.82
N ASN A 154 0.96 6.22 14.71
CA ASN A 154 1.24 4.90 15.28
C ASN A 154 2.68 4.76 15.78
N GLY A 155 3.21 5.82 16.42
CA GLY A 155 4.56 5.85 16.97
C GLY A 155 5.70 5.94 15.95
N THR A 156 5.40 6.18 14.68
CA THR A 156 6.41 6.19 13.61
C THR A 156 7.00 7.57 13.32
N GLY A 157 6.27 8.65 13.65
CA GLY A 157 6.61 10.04 13.33
C GLY A 157 6.19 10.50 11.94
N PHE A 158 5.60 9.63 11.12
CA PHE A 158 5.04 9.99 9.81
C PHE A 158 3.52 9.90 9.86
N LYS A 159 2.81 10.71 9.07
CA LYS A 159 1.36 10.52 8.87
C LYS A 159 1.13 9.07 8.46
N VAL A 160 0.00 8.46 8.84
CA VAL A 160 -0.31 7.01 8.68
C VAL A 160 0.50 6.10 9.59
N GLY A 161 1.81 6.26 9.52
CA GLY A 161 2.84 5.46 10.14
C GLY A 161 3.19 4.15 9.47
N TYR A 162 2.24 3.41 8.91
CA TYR A 162 2.53 2.14 8.23
C TYR A 162 1.98 2.10 6.80
N HIS A 163 2.70 1.45 5.90
CA HIS A 163 2.18 1.19 4.56
C HIS A 163 1.02 0.17 4.61
N PRO A 164 0.17 0.14 3.56
CA PRO A 164 -0.90 -0.85 3.47
C PRO A 164 -0.38 -2.28 3.70
N PRO A 165 -1.13 -3.13 4.43
CA PRO A 165 -0.71 -4.49 4.76
C PRO A 165 -0.34 -5.29 3.51
N VAL A 166 0.80 -5.99 3.57
CA VAL A 166 1.28 -6.84 2.47
C VAL A 166 1.19 -8.29 2.90
N PRO A 167 0.52 -9.18 2.15
CA PRO A 167 0.50 -10.59 2.50
C PRO A 167 1.93 -11.15 2.50
N LEU A 168 2.34 -11.72 3.64
CA LEU A 168 3.65 -12.31 3.84
C LEU A 168 3.53 -13.58 4.67
N LYS A 169 3.87 -14.71 4.04
CA LYS A 169 3.97 -15.98 4.75
C LYS A 169 5.26 -16.03 5.54
N ALA A 170 5.16 -16.38 6.82
CA ALA A 170 6.31 -16.49 7.71
C ALA A 170 6.37 -17.89 8.32
N ASP A 171 7.54 -18.50 8.23
CA ASP A 171 7.84 -19.74 8.92
C ASP A 171 8.46 -19.38 10.28
N MET A 172 7.69 -19.57 11.35
CA MET A 172 8.10 -19.25 12.70
C MET A 172 8.71 -20.49 13.35
N ASN A 173 9.81 -20.30 14.07
CA ASN A 173 10.36 -21.37 14.88
C ASN A 173 9.35 -21.78 15.96
N PRO A 174 9.31 -23.07 16.35
CA PRO A 174 8.48 -23.51 17.46
C PRO A 174 8.90 -22.75 18.72
N GLU A 175 7.92 -22.23 19.45
CA GLU A 175 8.17 -21.50 20.68
C GLU A 175 8.85 -22.42 21.70
N ALA A 176 10.05 -22.04 22.12
CA ALA A 176 10.77 -22.74 23.17
C ALA A 176 10.22 -22.30 24.52
N VAL A 177 9.21 -23.01 25.02
CA VAL A 177 8.69 -22.79 26.39
C VAL A 177 9.79 -23.16 27.37
N THR A 178 10.46 -22.15 27.93
CA THR A 178 11.50 -22.33 28.92
C THR A 178 10.91 -22.02 30.29
N GLU A 179 10.53 -23.05 31.03
CA GLU A 179 10.10 -22.91 32.42
C GLU A 179 11.32 -22.65 33.30
N LEU A 180 11.51 -21.40 33.72
CA LEU A 180 12.54 -21.05 34.69
C LEU A 180 12.09 -21.52 36.09
N MET A 181 12.54 -22.70 36.51
CA MET A 181 12.44 -23.12 37.92
C MET A 181 13.43 -22.31 38.78
N ARG A 182 12.94 -21.22 39.38
CA ARG A 182 13.50 -20.44 40.52
C ARG A 182 14.99 -20.04 40.46
N GLY A 183 15.22 -18.73 40.26
CA GLY A 183 16.26 -17.96 40.96
C GLY A 183 15.61 -17.14 42.09
N THR A 184 16.38 -16.75 43.10
CA THR A 184 15.95 -16.04 44.33
C THR A 184 15.32 -14.63 44.15
N GLU A 185 15.04 -14.22 42.91
CA GLU A 185 14.36 -12.96 42.59
C GLU A 185 13.09 -13.25 41.78
N PRO A 186 11.93 -12.68 42.15
CA PRO A 186 10.75 -12.77 41.32
C PRO A 186 11.05 -12.11 39.95
N PRO A 187 10.87 -12.82 38.83
CA PRO A 187 10.93 -12.18 37.52
C PRO A 187 9.89 -11.06 37.48
N GLY A 188 10.31 -9.85 37.12
CA GLY A 188 9.36 -8.76 36.88
C GLY A 188 8.32 -9.15 35.81
N PRO A 189 7.13 -8.51 35.79
CA PRO A 189 5.96 -8.94 35.01
C PRO A 189 6.05 -8.73 33.49
N THR A 190 7.25 -8.65 32.91
CA THR A 190 7.44 -8.38 31.48
C THR A 190 8.46 -9.35 30.89
N ALA A 191 8.08 -10.62 30.78
CA ALA A 191 8.82 -11.54 29.93
C ALA A 191 8.61 -11.11 28.47
N ILE A 192 9.69 -10.72 27.82
CA ILE A 192 9.69 -10.40 26.40
C ILE A 192 9.62 -11.74 25.65
N VAL A 193 8.51 -12.00 24.95
CA VAL A 193 8.36 -13.19 24.12
C VAL A 193 9.09 -12.93 22.81
N GLU A 194 10.17 -13.66 22.58
CA GLU A 194 11.01 -13.55 21.39
C GLU A 194 10.93 -14.83 20.57
N ASN A 195 10.88 -14.70 19.25
CA ASN A 195 10.94 -15.82 18.33
C ASN A 195 11.80 -15.47 17.11
N PHE A 196 12.05 -16.44 16.23
CA PHE A 196 12.67 -16.23 14.94
C PHE A 196 11.67 -16.59 13.85
N MET A 197 11.62 -15.74 12.82
CA MET A 197 10.89 -16.04 11.61
C MET A 197 11.84 -16.16 10.43
N ARG A 198 11.43 -16.97 9.46
CA ARG A 198 12.07 -17.13 8.16
C ARG A 198 11.07 -16.75 7.07
N VAL A 199 11.50 -15.89 6.16
CA VAL A 199 10.69 -15.35 5.07
C VAL A 199 11.48 -15.31 3.76
N THR A 200 10.76 -15.21 2.65
CA THR A 200 11.37 -14.92 1.35
C THR A 200 12.00 -13.53 1.36
N GLY A 201 13.11 -13.34 0.64
CA GLY A 201 13.83 -12.06 0.57
C GLY A 201 13.05 -10.90 -0.03
N PHE A 202 11.87 -11.18 -0.60
CA PHE A 202 10.91 -10.20 -1.05
C PHE A 202 9.49 -10.53 -0.55
N PRO A 203 8.70 -9.55 -0.08
CA PRO A 203 9.06 -8.15 0.18
C PRO A 203 10.15 -8.04 1.25
N ALA A 204 11.12 -7.12 1.04
CA ALA A 204 12.26 -6.97 1.95
C ALA A 204 11.79 -6.53 3.35
N ILE A 205 12.15 -7.24 4.42
CA ILE A 205 11.80 -6.84 5.78
C ILE A 205 12.88 -5.95 6.38
N ALA A 206 12.50 -5.02 7.26
CA ALA A 206 13.44 -4.15 7.95
C ALA A 206 13.15 -4.05 9.45
N MET A 207 14.16 -3.62 10.22
CA MET A 207 14.01 -3.42 11.67
C MET A 207 12.89 -2.42 11.98
N ASN A 208 12.09 -2.70 13.00
CA ASN A 208 10.89 -1.97 13.44
C ASN A 208 9.69 -2.04 12.48
N ASP A 209 9.74 -2.86 11.43
CA ASP A 209 8.52 -3.29 10.74
C ASP A 209 7.73 -4.24 11.65
N VAL A 210 6.47 -4.49 11.32
CA VAL A 210 5.61 -5.36 12.13
C VAL A 210 5.06 -6.47 11.25
N TRP A 211 5.18 -7.71 11.71
CA TRP A 211 4.48 -8.85 11.11
C TRP A 211 3.24 -9.18 11.95
N VAL A 212 2.13 -9.43 11.29
CA VAL A 212 0.83 -9.74 11.90
C VAL A 212 0.42 -11.14 11.49
N ASP A 213 0.12 -11.98 12.48
CA ASP A 213 -0.45 -13.30 12.23
C ASP A 213 -1.90 -13.16 11.72
N GLY A 214 -2.19 -13.75 10.56
CA GLY A 214 -3.51 -13.68 9.96
C GLY A 214 -4.59 -14.47 10.71
N ALA A 215 -4.22 -15.41 11.58
CA ALA A 215 -5.18 -16.23 12.33
C ALA A 215 -5.45 -15.68 13.75
N SER A 216 -4.42 -15.18 14.43
CA SER A 216 -4.52 -14.76 15.84
C SER A 216 -4.49 -13.24 16.06
N ASP A 217 -4.25 -12.45 15.00
CA ASP A 217 -3.98 -11.00 15.04
C ASP A 217 -2.83 -10.63 16.01
N GLN A 218 -1.98 -11.59 16.40
CA GLN A 218 -0.78 -11.29 17.17
C GLN A 218 0.21 -10.49 16.32
N ARG A 219 0.70 -9.39 16.89
CA ARG A 219 1.61 -8.46 16.20
C ARG A 219 3.01 -8.59 16.75
N TRP A 220 3.95 -8.79 15.85
CA TRP A 220 5.34 -9.08 16.16
C TRP A 220 6.23 -8.00 15.58
N ALA A 221 6.97 -7.30 16.44
CA ALA A 221 7.95 -6.31 16.04
C ALA A 221 9.18 -7.03 15.46
N ILE A 222 9.59 -6.62 14.26
CA ILE A 222 10.76 -7.13 13.58
C ILE A 222 11.99 -6.45 14.18
N GLY A 223 12.83 -7.24 14.84
CA GLY A 223 14.09 -6.80 15.41
C GLY A 223 15.25 -6.96 14.43
N GLN A 224 16.25 -7.73 14.84
CA GLN A 224 17.44 -7.98 14.04
C GLN A 224 17.11 -8.81 12.79
N VAL A 225 17.48 -8.32 11.62
CA VAL A 225 17.29 -8.97 10.32
C VAL A 225 18.64 -9.49 9.81
N ALA A 226 18.68 -10.72 9.30
CA ALA A 226 19.87 -11.34 8.72
C ALA A 226 19.53 -12.16 7.47
N ASN A 227 20.41 -12.13 6.46
CA ASN A 227 20.25 -12.93 5.25
C ASN A 227 20.70 -14.38 5.52
N MET A 228 19.82 -15.36 5.29
CA MET A 228 20.17 -16.79 5.38
C MET A 228 20.72 -17.35 4.07
N ALA A 229 20.20 -16.86 2.95
CA ALA A 229 20.66 -17.22 1.61
C ALA A 229 20.82 -15.96 0.77
N GLU A 230 22.00 -15.79 0.21
CA GLU A 230 22.37 -14.67 -0.63
C GLU A 230 23.07 -15.20 -1.87
N LEU A 231 22.71 -14.68 -3.04
CA LEU A 231 23.40 -14.98 -4.29
C LEU A 231 23.89 -13.68 -4.90
N ARG A 232 25.22 -13.49 -4.94
CA ARG A 232 25.88 -12.27 -5.43
C ARG A 232 25.29 -10.98 -4.83
N HIS A 233 25.18 -10.92 -3.50
CA HIS A 233 24.63 -9.76 -2.78
C HIS A 233 23.14 -9.52 -2.93
N VAL A 234 22.40 -10.44 -3.55
CA VAL A 234 20.95 -10.39 -3.53
C VAL A 234 20.40 -11.34 -2.45
N PRO A 235 19.68 -10.83 -1.45
CA PRO A 235 19.04 -11.65 -0.44
C PRO A 235 17.89 -12.45 -1.07
N LEU A 236 17.95 -13.78 -0.93
CA LEU A 236 16.89 -14.68 -1.41
C LEU A 236 16.00 -15.14 -0.26
N ILE A 237 16.60 -15.36 0.91
CA ILE A 237 15.92 -15.83 2.11
C ILE A 237 16.48 -15.07 3.30
N THR A 238 15.58 -14.57 4.12
CA THR A 238 15.91 -13.71 5.26
C THR A 238 15.32 -14.31 6.52
N THR A 239 16.08 -14.22 7.61
CA THR A 239 15.61 -14.53 8.96
C THR A 239 15.54 -13.24 9.76
N ALA A 240 14.57 -13.15 10.66
CA ALA A 240 14.50 -12.05 11.59
C ALA A 240 14.14 -12.54 12.98
N LYS A 241 14.78 -11.93 13.98
CA LYS A 241 14.35 -12.00 15.36
C LYS A 241 13.10 -11.13 15.51
N ILE A 242 12.03 -11.68 16.07
CA ILE A 242 10.79 -10.98 16.29
C ILE A 242 10.41 -10.98 17.76
N THR A 243 9.69 -9.96 18.19
CA THR A 243 9.26 -9.77 19.58
C THR A 243 7.76 -9.49 19.62
N LEU A 244 7.03 -10.18 20.48
CA LEU A 244 5.59 -9.98 20.61
C LEU A 244 5.30 -8.56 21.14
N ILE A 245 4.44 -7.83 20.44
CA ILE A 245 4.00 -6.50 20.83
C ILE A 245 2.81 -6.65 21.78
N PRO A 246 2.80 -5.93 22.93
CA PRO A 246 1.65 -5.92 23.84
C PRO A 246 0.38 -5.42 23.16
N PHE A 247 -0.77 -6.03 23.46
CA PHE A 247 -2.08 -5.65 22.90
C PHE A 247 -2.48 -4.19 23.15
N THR A 248 -1.86 -3.52 24.13
CA THR A 248 -2.09 -2.10 24.44
C THR A 248 -1.35 -1.12 23.51
N ASP A 249 -0.60 -1.64 22.53
CA ASP A 249 0.15 -0.81 21.58
C ASP A 249 -0.77 -0.26 20.48
N ALA A 250 -0.50 0.98 20.04
CA ALA A 250 -1.26 1.63 18.98
C ALA A 250 -1.18 0.87 17.66
N VAL A 251 -0.14 0.07 17.44
CA VAL A 251 -0.04 -0.77 16.24
C VAL A 251 -1.26 -1.68 16.10
N TYR A 252 -1.91 -2.13 17.17
CA TYR A 252 -3.12 -2.98 17.10
C TYR A 252 -4.35 -2.27 16.53
N SER A 253 -4.37 -0.93 16.46
CA SER A 253 -5.48 -0.21 15.82
C SER A 253 -5.38 -0.19 14.29
N ILE A 254 -4.29 -0.70 13.71
CA ILE A 254 -4.12 -0.73 12.24
C ILE A 254 -4.94 -1.91 11.69
N PRO A 255 -5.92 -1.67 10.80
CA PRO A 255 -6.72 -2.74 10.22
C PRO A 255 -5.88 -3.57 9.25
N VAL A 256 -6.02 -4.90 9.31
CA VAL A 256 -5.20 -5.85 8.55
C VAL A 256 -6.07 -6.82 7.76
N ASP A 257 -7.20 -7.19 8.35
CA ASP A 257 -8.31 -7.87 7.74
C ASP A 257 -9.22 -6.85 7.04
N GLY A 258 -9.74 -7.16 5.87
CA GLY A 258 -10.72 -6.29 5.19
C GLY A 258 -12.06 -6.11 5.94
N SER A 259 -12.15 -6.54 7.20
CA SER A 259 -13.36 -6.60 8.03
C SER A 259 -13.34 -5.69 9.27
N SER A 260 -12.27 -4.95 9.55
CA SER A 260 -12.29 -3.98 10.65
C SER A 260 -12.90 -2.64 10.20
N ASP A 261 -13.94 -2.25 10.93
CA ASP A 261 -14.72 -1.03 10.75
C ASP A 261 -13.82 0.21 10.96
N PRO A 262 -13.46 0.98 9.91
CA PRO A 262 -12.62 2.17 10.04
C PRO A 262 -13.37 3.37 10.65
N ASP A 263 -14.65 3.20 10.96
CA ASP A 263 -15.62 4.28 11.10
C ASP A 263 -15.45 5.15 12.36
N THR A 264 -14.62 4.76 13.35
CA THR A 264 -14.52 5.60 14.56
C THR A 264 -13.48 6.71 14.52
N THR A 265 -12.41 6.63 13.71
CA THR A 265 -11.43 7.73 13.57
C THR A 265 -10.50 7.56 12.37
N LEU A 266 -11.01 7.60 11.13
CA LEU A 266 -10.11 7.72 9.98
C LEU A 266 -9.33 9.05 10.05
N PRO A 267 -7.99 9.04 9.88
CA PRO A 267 -7.21 10.26 9.76
C PRO A 267 -7.66 11.06 8.53
N GLY A 268 -7.73 12.39 8.66
CA GLY A 268 -8.11 13.30 7.58
C GLY A 268 -6.96 13.59 6.62
N SER A 269 -7.28 13.64 5.33
CA SER A 269 -6.41 14.10 4.24
C SER A 269 -7.08 15.30 3.56
N GLY A 270 -6.35 16.40 3.41
CA GLY A 270 -6.88 17.68 2.93
C GLY A 270 -7.19 18.69 4.05
N ASP A 271 -7.38 19.95 3.65
CA ASP A 271 -7.51 21.09 4.57
C ASP A 271 -8.98 21.54 4.75
N GLY A 272 -9.94 20.73 4.30
CA GLY A 272 -11.35 21.08 4.37
C GLY A 272 -12.04 20.80 5.70
N ASP A 273 -13.13 21.49 5.98
CA ASP A 273 -13.89 21.34 7.23
C ASP A 273 -14.85 20.14 7.23
N THR A 274 -15.20 19.61 6.04
CA THR A 274 -16.12 18.47 5.92
C THR A 274 -15.37 17.25 5.42
N CYS A 275 -15.28 16.23 6.26
CA CYS A 275 -14.61 14.99 5.92
C CYS A 275 -15.59 13.94 5.43
N ILE A 276 -15.20 13.23 4.38
CA ILE A 276 -15.95 12.15 3.74
C ILE A 276 -15.09 10.88 3.73
N ASP A 277 -15.73 9.72 3.71
CA ASP A 277 -15.07 8.43 3.63
C ASP A 277 -15.90 7.43 2.81
N HIS A 278 -15.63 6.15 3.00
CA HIS A 278 -16.30 5.05 2.31
C HIS A 278 -17.80 4.92 2.66
N ASP A 279 -18.28 5.58 3.72
CA ASP A 279 -19.68 5.58 4.15
C ASP A 279 -20.41 6.91 3.81
N TYR A 280 -19.75 7.81 3.06
CA TYR A 280 -20.39 9.06 2.66
C TYR A 280 -21.55 8.82 1.70
N GLY A 281 -22.73 9.34 2.07
CA GLY A 281 -23.98 9.16 1.32
C GLY A 281 -24.69 7.84 1.61
N GLY A 282 -24.22 7.05 2.58
CA GLY A 282 -24.82 5.79 3.00
C GLY A 282 -23.75 4.74 3.32
N GLU A 283 -24.11 3.75 4.14
CA GLU A 283 -23.20 2.69 4.56
C GLU A 283 -22.55 2.00 3.35
N ASN A 284 -21.22 1.98 3.33
CA ASN A 284 -20.36 1.39 2.31
C ASN A 284 -20.58 1.93 0.88
N ASN A 285 -21.19 3.11 0.73
CA ASN A 285 -21.57 3.68 -0.57
C ASN A 285 -20.34 3.97 -1.46
N LEU A 286 -19.22 4.34 -0.87
CA LEU A 286 -17.98 4.69 -1.57
C LEU A 286 -16.84 3.67 -1.37
N ILE A 287 -17.15 2.42 -1.01
CA ILE A 287 -16.15 1.34 -1.05
C ILE A 287 -15.63 1.16 -2.47
N VAL A 288 -14.31 1.09 -2.63
CA VAL A 288 -13.67 0.86 -3.93
C VAL A 288 -13.84 -0.59 -4.36
N LYS A 289 -14.58 -0.79 -5.44
CA LYS A 289 -14.86 -2.10 -6.04
C LYS A 289 -14.34 -2.20 -7.47
N ASP A 290 -14.04 -3.42 -7.90
CA ASP A 290 -13.73 -3.73 -9.30
C ASP A 290 -15.02 -3.83 -10.13
N GLY A 291 -14.89 -4.03 -11.44
CA GLY A 291 -16.03 -4.20 -12.34
C GLY A 291 -16.93 -5.42 -12.04
N CYS A 292 -16.48 -6.34 -11.19
CA CYS A 292 -17.22 -7.52 -10.74
C CYS A 292 -17.84 -7.33 -9.34
N GLY A 293 -17.63 -6.17 -8.70
CA GLY A 293 -18.12 -5.85 -7.37
C GLY A 293 -17.24 -6.32 -6.21
N ASN A 294 -16.05 -6.86 -6.47
CA ASN A 294 -15.12 -7.27 -5.41
C ASN A 294 -14.37 -6.06 -4.84
N PRO A 295 -14.03 -6.05 -3.55
CA PRO A 295 -13.23 -4.98 -2.95
C PRO A 295 -11.84 -4.90 -3.57
N VAL A 296 -11.37 -3.68 -3.83
CA VAL A 296 -10.06 -3.42 -4.43
C VAL A 296 -9.10 -2.94 -3.34
N VAL A 297 -8.08 -3.74 -3.05
CA VAL A 297 -7.01 -3.37 -2.12
C VAL A 297 -6.01 -2.40 -2.75
N GLY A 298 -5.61 -1.35 -2.03
CA GLY A 298 -4.52 -0.46 -2.44
C GLY A 298 -4.80 0.40 -3.68
N ALA A 299 -6.07 0.60 -4.05
CA ALA A 299 -6.44 1.64 -5.00
C ALA A 299 -6.23 3.03 -4.40
N THR A 300 -5.70 3.94 -5.19
CA THR A 300 -5.58 5.37 -4.87
C THR A 300 -6.93 6.05 -5.10
N ILE A 301 -7.35 6.87 -4.15
CA ILE A 301 -8.55 7.71 -4.22
C ILE A 301 -8.05 9.15 -4.25
N LEU A 302 -8.41 9.93 -5.27
CA LEU A 302 -8.02 11.33 -5.41
C LEU A 302 -9.27 12.21 -5.46
N ALA A 303 -9.25 13.32 -4.74
CA ALA A 303 -10.27 14.35 -4.84
C ALA A 303 -9.74 15.54 -5.62
N PHE A 304 -10.50 15.98 -6.62
CA PHE A 304 -10.21 17.16 -7.44
C PHE A 304 -11.31 18.19 -7.27
N THR A 305 -10.98 19.48 -7.36
CA THR A 305 -12.04 20.46 -7.59
C THR A 305 -12.67 20.19 -8.95
N LYS A 306 -13.97 20.45 -9.09
CA LYS A 306 -14.67 20.24 -10.37
C LYS A 306 -14.05 21.06 -11.51
N ALA A 307 -13.59 22.27 -11.21
CA ALA A 307 -12.93 23.14 -12.19
C ALA A 307 -11.61 22.54 -12.71
N ASP A 308 -10.75 22.03 -11.83
CA ASP A 308 -9.47 21.42 -12.22
C ASP A 308 -9.71 20.12 -13.01
N TYR A 309 -10.67 19.32 -12.57
CA TYR A 309 -11.03 18.06 -13.23
C TYR A 309 -11.57 18.28 -14.65
N ASP A 310 -12.48 19.24 -14.81
CA ASP A 310 -13.08 19.61 -16.10
C ASP A 310 -12.04 20.32 -17.00
N GLY A 311 -11.07 21.02 -16.41
CA GLY A 311 -9.91 21.61 -17.08
C GLY A 311 -8.83 20.62 -17.51
N GLY A 312 -8.97 19.33 -17.18
CA GLY A 312 -8.02 18.27 -17.56
C GLY A 312 -6.84 18.07 -16.61
N LEU A 313 -6.78 18.80 -15.48
CA LEU A 313 -5.75 18.69 -14.46
C LEU A 313 -6.07 17.53 -13.50
N ARG A 314 -5.86 16.29 -13.97
CA ARG A 314 -6.30 15.05 -13.29
C ARG A 314 -5.16 14.22 -12.70
N ASP A 315 -3.97 14.80 -12.60
CA ASP A 315 -2.82 14.13 -11.98
C ASP A 315 -2.78 14.33 -10.45
N ALA A 316 -2.01 13.50 -9.76
CA ALA A 316 -1.94 13.52 -8.31
C ALA A 316 -1.42 14.84 -7.71
N ALA A 317 -0.72 15.69 -8.48
CA ALA A 317 -0.22 16.97 -7.99
C ALA A 317 -1.32 18.04 -7.90
N HIS A 318 -2.40 17.87 -8.66
CA HIS A 318 -3.57 18.76 -8.65
C HIS A 318 -4.73 18.25 -7.78
N ALA A 319 -4.57 17.07 -7.17
CA ALA A 319 -5.54 16.57 -6.21
C ALA A 319 -5.49 17.40 -4.92
N VAL A 320 -6.66 17.84 -4.43
CA VAL A 320 -6.77 18.61 -3.18
C VAL A 320 -6.61 17.74 -1.94
N ALA A 321 -6.86 16.44 -2.09
CA ALA A 321 -6.74 15.44 -1.04
C ALA A 321 -6.70 14.04 -1.66
N SER A 322 -6.13 13.09 -0.93
CA SER A 322 -5.99 11.72 -1.39
C SER A 322 -6.16 10.71 -0.28
N SER A 323 -6.59 9.51 -0.66
CA SER A 323 -6.70 8.35 0.21
C SER A 323 -6.25 7.09 -0.53
N THR A 324 -6.17 5.96 0.18
CA THR A 324 -5.95 4.64 -0.41
C THR A 324 -7.00 3.67 0.13
N SER A 325 -7.19 2.53 -0.53
CA SER A 325 -8.13 1.50 -0.05
C SER A 325 -7.43 0.37 0.70
N THR A 326 -8.11 -0.16 1.71
CA THR A 326 -7.73 -1.33 2.50
C THR A 326 -8.09 -2.62 1.78
N ALA A 327 -7.79 -3.78 2.37
CA ALA A 327 -8.17 -5.09 1.82
C ALA A 327 -9.68 -5.24 1.57
N GLY A 328 -10.52 -4.55 2.35
CA GLY A 328 -11.98 -4.52 2.19
C GLY A 328 -12.50 -3.47 1.20
N GLY A 329 -11.61 -2.77 0.47
CA GLY A 329 -11.99 -1.67 -0.43
C GLY A 329 -12.42 -0.38 0.31
N ARG A 330 -12.42 -0.39 1.64
CA ARG A 330 -12.68 0.77 2.49
C ARG A 330 -11.49 1.73 2.48
N TRP A 331 -11.72 3.00 2.82
CA TRP A 331 -10.69 4.03 2.72
C TRP A 331 -9.74 4.03 3.93
N THR A 332 -8.47 4.37 3.71
CA THR A 332 -7.42 4.48 4.74
C THR A 332 -7.40 5.89 5.37
N TYR A 333 -7.83 6.91 4.63
CA TYR A 333 -8.06 8.29 5.09
C TYR A 333 -9.48 8.72 4.76
N LYS A 334 -10.06 9.54 5.62
CA LYS A 334 -11.17 10.40 5.22
C LYS A 334 -10.61 11.58 4.43
N ILE A 335 -11.30 11.99 3.38
CA ILE A 335 -10.92 13.14 2.56
C ILE A 335 -11.69 14.35 3.10
N CYS A 336 -10.96 15.36 3.55
CA CYS A 336 -11.52 16.57 4.15
C CYS A 336 -11.53 17.70 3.10
N LEU A 337 -12.72 18.11 2.71
CA LEU A 337 -13.00 19.02 1.61
C LEU A 337 -13.71 20.29 2.09
N CYS A 338 -13.42 21.42 1.46
CA CYS A 338 -14.07 22.68 1.79
C CYS A 338 -15.54 22.61 1.40
N CYS A 339 -16.43 23.05 2.29
CA CYS A 339 -17.85 23.04 1.98
C CYS A 339 -18.23 24.06 0.89
N GLY A 340 -19.38 23.84 0.24
CA GLY A 340 -19.93 24.74 -0.76
C GLY A 340 -19.26 24.66 -2.14
N LYS A 341 -18.28 23.76 -2.31
CA LYS A 341 -17.60 23.49 -3.58
C LYS A 341 -18.01 22.14 -4.15
N ASP A 342 -17.91 22.06 -5.48
CA ASP A 342 -18.07 20.82 -6.22
C ASP A 342 -16.72 20.17 -6.45
N TYR A 343 -16.70 18.85 -6.25
CA TYR A 343 -15.53 18.00 -6.37
C TYR A 343 -15.81 16.80 -7.27
N VAL A 344 -14.74 16.17 -7.73
CA VAL A 344 -14.80 14.89 -8.43
C VAL A 344 -13.84 13.95 -7.72
N LEU A 345 -14.36 12.81 -7.26
CA LEU A 345 -13.55 11.72 -6.77
C LEU A 345 -13.16 10.81 -7.93
N THR A 346 -11.89 10.44 -7.99
CA THR A 346 -11.42 9.39 -8.88
C THR A 346 -10.85 8.24 -8.07
N PHE A 347 -11.13 7.04 -8.54
CA PHE A 347 -10.58 5.80 -8.02
C PHE A 347 -9.62 5.26 -9.06
N HIS A 348 -8.40 4.93 -8.66
CA HIS A 348 -7.39 4.48 -9.58
C HIS A 348 -6.57 3.36 -8.96
N LYS A 349 -6.53 2.22 -9.64
CA LYS A 349 -5.55 1.17 -9.38
C LYS A 349 -5.03 0.65 -10.72
N PRO A 350 -3.71 0.72 -10.98
CA PRO A 350 -3.16 0.20 -12.21
C PRO A 350 -3.55 -1.26 -12.45
N GLY A 351 -3.96 -1.58 -13.68
CA GLY A 351 -4.40 -2.92 -14.07
C GLY A 351 -5.75 -3.39 -13.52
N VAL A 352 -6.51 -2.54 -12.81
CA VAL A 352 -7.85 -2.87 -12.30
C VAL A 352 -8.84 -1.83 -12.77
N VAL A 353 -9.89 -2.27 -13.47
CA VAL A 353 -11.03 -1.40 -13.76
C VAL A 353 -11.72 -1.08 -12.44
N THR A 354 -11.59 0.17 -12.02
CA THR A 354 -12.17 0.70 -10.79
C THR A 354 -13.42 1.51 -11.13
N GLN A 355 -14.11 2.00 -10.10
CA GLN A 355 -15.32 2.81 -10.25
C GLN A 355 -15.08 4.06 -11.10
N ALA A 356 -16.11 4.44 -11.85
CA ALA A 356 -16.12 5.70 -12.60
C ALA A 356 -15.96 6.90 -11.67
N ALA A 357 -15.50 8.02 -12.22
CA ALA A 357 -15.38 9.27 -11.48
C ALA A 357 -16.73 9.64 -10.82
N TYR A 358 -16.70 9.93 -9.53
CA TYR A 358 -17.89 10.19 -8.73
C TYR A 358 -18.01 11.69 -8.46
N PRO A 359 -18.98 12.40 -9.08
CA PRO A 359 -19.20 13.81 -8.80
C PRO A 359 -19.75 13.98 -7.39
N LEU A 360 -19.22 14.95 -6.67
CA LEU A 360 -19.51 15.16 -5.27
C LEU A 360 -19.77 16.64 -5.00
N ARG A 361 -20.86 16.92 -4.28
CA ARG A 361 -21.15 18.25 -3.76
C ARG A 361 -21.10 18.22 -2.24
N ILE A 362 -20.24 19.05 -1.66
CA ILE A 362 -20.08 19.12 -0.20
C ILE A 362 -21.00 20.22 0.33
N PRO A 363 -22.07 19.89 1.08
CA PRO A 363 -22.92 20.90 1.69
C PRO A 363 -22.17 21.62 2.81
N CYS A 364 -22.41 22.92 2.98
CA CYS A 364 -21.97 23.62 4.18
C CYS A 364 -22.86 23.25 5.36
N ALA A 365 -22.22 23.01 6.52
CA ALA A 365 -22.93 22.78 7.78
C ALA A 365 -23.86 23.99 8.04
N GLY A 366 -25.16 23.78 7.88
CA GLY A 366 -26.19 24.83 7.96
C GLY A 366 -27.24 24.80 6.85
N ALA A 367 -27.01 24.10 5.74
CA ALA A 367 -28.03 23.89 4.72
C ALA A 367 -28.78 22.56 4.97
N GLN A 368 -29.87 22.62 5.74
CA GLN A 368 -30.83 21.51 5.75
C GLN A 368 -31.39 21.35 4.34
N SER A 369 -31.08 20.24 3.67
CA SER A 369 -31.71 19.84 2.43
C SER A 369 -33.10 19.26 2.74
N SER A 370 -34.13 20.10 2.72
CA SER A 370 -35.47 19.62 2.43
C SER A 370 -35.56 19.41 0.92
N ASP A 371 -35.31 18.19 0.46
CA ASP A 371 -36.01 17.61 -0.69
C ASP A 371 -35.70 16.13 -0.80
N SER A 372 -36.46 15.36 -0.03
CA SER A 372 -36.78 13.98 -0.34
C SER A 372 -37.72 13.94 -1.53
N SER A 373 -37.27 13.46 -2.69
CA SER A 373 -38.18 12.83 -3.64
C SER A 373 -37.57 11.53 -4.16
N ALA A 374 -38.06 10.45 -3.57
CA ALA A 374 -37.93 9.10 -4.08
C ALA A 374 -38.64 9.02 -5.43
N GLY A 375 -37.87 8.94 -6.52
CA GLY A 375 -38.37 8.59 -7.85
C GLY A 375 -38.41 7.08 -8.03
N SER A 376 -39.47 6.43 -7.52
CA SER A 376 -39.84 5.08 -7.91
C SER A 376 -40.22 5.09 -9.39
N VAL A 377 -39.42 4.45 -10.25
CA VAL A 377 -39.80 4.17 -11.64
C VAL A 377 -40.49 2.81 -11.66
N LEU A 378 -41.81 2.82 -11.46
CA LEU A 378 -42.68 1.72 -11.85
C LEU A 378 -42.77 1.71 -13.38
N SER A 379 -42.34 0.60 -13.98
CA SER A 379 -42.47 0.29 -15.39
C SER A 379 -43.94 0.01 -15.75
N SER A 380 -44.55 0.93 -16.49
CA SER A 380 -45.81 0.68 -17.20
C SER A 380 -45.52 0.07 -18.56
N PHE A 381 -45.69 -1.25 -18.71
CA PHE A 381 -45.84 -1.89 -20.02
C PHE A 381 -47.33 -1.94 -20.38
N SER A 382 -47.74 -1.07 -21.30
CA SER A 382 -49.00 -1.19 -22.03
C SER A 382 -48.86 -2.27 -23.11
N SER A 383 -49.61 -3.36 -23.00
CA SER A 383 -49.86 -4.25 -24.13
C SER A 383 -51.27 -3.99 -24.66
N SER A 384 -51.35 -3.40 -25.84
CA SER A 384 -52.56 -3.31 -26.65
C SER A 384 -52.27 -4.04 -27.96
N ALA A 385 -52.71 -5.29 -28.05
CA ALA A 385 -52.94 -5.97 -29.32
C ALA A 385 -54.40 -6.42 -29.29
N ASP A 386 -55.22 -5.73 -30.06
CA ASP A 386 -56.64 -5.98 -30.19
C ASP A 386 -56.94 -6.67 -31.53
N MET A 387 -57.85 -7.63 -31.42
CA MET A 387 -58.76 -8.25 -32.41
C MET A 387 -58.26 -8.99 -33.66
N GLY A 388 -58.79 -10.21 -33.78
CA GLY A 388 -59.31 -10.76 -35.02
C GLY A 388 -59.97 -12.13 -34.83
N PRO A 389 -61.31 -12.26 -34.91
CA PRO A 389 -62.01 -13.53 -34.74
C PRO A 389 -62.31 -14.22 -36.09
N GLN A 390 -62.18 -15.55 -36.13
CA GLN A 390 -63.17 -16.50 -36.68
C GLN A 390 -62.78 -17.94 -36.32
#